data_AF-A0A4R6EIG9-F1
#
_entry.id   AF-A0A4R6EIG9-F1
#
_cell.length_a   1.000
_cell.length_b   1.000
_cell.length_c   1.000
_cell.angle_alpha   90.00
_cell.angle_beta   90.00
_cell.angle_gamma   90.00
#
_symmetry.space_group_name_H-M   'P 1'
#
loop_
_entity.id
_entity.type
_entity.pdbx_description
1 polymer ?
#
loop_
_entity_poly.entity_id
_entity_poly.type
_entity_poly.pdbx_seq_one_letter_code
_entity_poly.pdbx_strand_id
1 'polypeptide(L)'
;MKEVEKNEIKRLSDRLDAIRHLQPTLSLVDEAEKFAELEKEKATLEAEIARLRVVYTQKLSKEAQKLLALPHRRAITKKEQADIGKLKKAVRGLVIVHPMTALGREMELQEMTGFSKTAF
;
A
#
# COMPACT_ATOMS: atom_id res chain seq x y z
N MET A 1 -14.14 -2.13 2.29
CA MET A 1 -13.79 -0.99 1.41
C MET A 1 -12.92 -1.58 0.31
N LYS A 2 -13.36 -1.59 -0.96
CA LYS A 2 -12.52 -2.14 -2.04
C LYS A 2 -11.26 -1.28 -2.12
N GLU A 3 -10.07 -1.89 -2.18
CA GLU A 3 -8.79 -1.20 -2.38
C GLU A 3 -8.67 -0.66 -3.82
N VAL A 4 -9.66 0.15 -4.26
CA VAL A 4 -9.79 0.58 -5.66
C VAL A 4 -8.56 1.38 -6.08
N GLU A 5 -8.06 2.27 -5.23
CA GLU A 5 -6.90 3.10 -5.55
C GLU A 5 -5.62 2.28 -5.69
N LYS A 6 -5.42 1.27 -4.84
CA LYS A 6 -4.25 0.39 -4.91
C LYS A 6 -4.27 -0.46 -6.18
N ASN A 7 -5.44 -0.97 -6.55
CA ASN A 7 -5.62 -1.72 -7.79
C ASN A 7 -5.39 -0.85 -9.03
N GLU A 8 -5.87 0.40 -9.00
CA GLU A 8 -5.66 1.33 -10.11
C GLU A 8 -4.20 1.79 -10.21
N ILE A 9 -3.53 2.06 -9.09
CA ILE A 9 -2.08 2.32 -9.06
C ILE A 9 -1.32 1.15 -9.70
N LYS A 10 -1.67 -0.09 -9.34
CA LYS A 10 -1.06 -1.28 -9.94
C LYS A 10 -1.28 -1.31 -11.45
N ARG A 11 -2.52 -1.17 -11.92
CA ARG A 11 -2.86 -1.19 -13.35
C ARG A 11 -2.10 -0.12 -14.14
N LEU A 12 -2.04 1.11 -13.63
CA LEU A 12 -1.31 2.21 -14.26
C LEU A 12 0.20 1.97 -14.24
N SER A 13 0.72 1.34 -13.18
CA SER A 13 2.14 0.98 -13.08
C SER A 13 2.51 -0.13 -14.06
N ASP A 14 1.67 -1.16 -14.20
CA ASP A 14 1.86 -2.25 -15.18
C ASP A 14 1.86 -1.68 -16.61
N ARG A 15 0.99 -0.70 -16.90
CA ARG A 15 0.98 0.01 -18.19
C ARG A 15 2.23 0.86 -18.41
N LEU A 16 2.69 1.57 -17.37
CA LEU A 16 3.93 2.36 -17.41
C LEU A 16 5.15 1.48 -17.66
N ASP A 17 5.22 0.31 -17.02
CA ASP A 17 6.31 -0.65 -17.22
C ASP A 17 6.28 -1.25 -18.63
N ALA A 18 5.11 -1.55 -19.17
CA ALA A 18 4.98 -1.98 -20.57
C ALA A 18 5.52 -0.92 -21.56
N ILE A 19 5.23 0.36 -21.32
CA ILE A 19 5.77 1.47 -22.12
C ILE A 19 7.30 1.55 -21.98
N ARG A 20 7.82 1.46 -20.76
CA ARG A 20 9.28 1.49 -20.48
C ARG A 20 10.02 0.31 -21.13
N HIS A 21 9.38 -0.85 -21.26
CA HIS A 21 9.94 -1.99 -21.97
C HIS A 21 9.89 -1.85 -23.50
N LEU A 22 8.88 -1.16 -24.02
CA LEU A 22 8.71 -0.92 -25.46
C LEU A 22 9.66 0.19 -25.97
N GLN A 23 9.93 1.21 -25.16
CA GLN A 23 10.77 2.36 -25.54
C GLN A 23 12.15 2.01 -26.12
N PRO A 24 12.94 1.09 -25.52
CA PRO A 24 14.24 0.70 -26.05
C PRO A 24 14.19 -0.08 -27.37
N THR A 25 13.03 -0.63 -27.74
CA THR A 25 12.84 -1.39 -28.99
C THR A 25 12.51 -0.50 -30.19
N LEU A 26 12.20 0.76 -29.94
CA LEU A 26 11.86 1.74 -30.96
C LEU A 26 13.14 2.41 -31.50
N SER A 27 13.25 2.51 -32.82
CA SER A 27 14.28 3.33 -33.46
C SER A 27 13.95 4.81 -33.24
N LEU A 28 14.85 5.55 -32.57
CA LEU A 28 14.74 6.99 -32.35
C LEU A 28 14.70 7.79 -33.67
N VAL A 29 15.19 7.20 -34.76
CA VAL A 29 15.32 7.86 -36.07
C VAL A 29 14.09 7.62 -36.94
N ASP A 30 13.53 6.40 -36.91
CA ASP A 30 12.39 6.02 -37.77
C ASP A 30 11.02 6.22 -37.08
N GLU A 31 10.97 6.18 -35.75
CA GLU A 31 9.74 6.22 -34.96
C GLU A 31 9.70 7.39 -33.97
N ALA A 32 10.33 8.53 -34.33
CA ALA A 32 10.45 9.71 -33.48
C ALA A 32 9.11 10.29 -32.99
N GLU A 33 8.07 10.30 -33.84
CA GLU A 33 6.73 10.77 -33.47
C GLU A 33 6.10 9.88 -32.40
N LYS A 34 6.19 8.56 -32.58
CA LYS A 34 5.69 7.56 -31.63
C LYS A 34 6.45 7.59 -30.31
N PHE A 35 7.75 7.86 -30.35
CA PHE A 35 8.54 8.08 -29.14
C PHE A 35 8.05 9.32 -28.35
N ALA A 36 7.77 10.42 -29.04
CA ALA A 36 7.24 11.64 -28.42
C ALA A 36 5.83 11.44 -27.82
N GLU A 37 4.99 10.63 -28.45
CA GLU A 37 3.68 10.24 -27.90
C GLU A 37 3.82 9.39 -26.63
N LEU A 38 4.71 8.40 -26.63
CA LEU A 38 4.96 7.55 -25.46
C LEU A 38 5.53 8.32 -24.28
N GLU A 39 6.39 9.32 -24.51
CA GLU A 39 6.87 10.20 -23.44
C GLU A 39 5.75 11.08 -22.86
N LYS A 40 4.83 11.59 -23.69
CA LYS A 40 3.64 12.30 -23.19
C LYS A 40 2.75 11.36 -22.37
N GLU A 41 2.49 10.16 -22.86
CA GLU A 41 1.68 9.16 -22.14
C GLU A 41 2.33 8.79 -20.79
N LYS A 42 3.64 8.52 -20.79
CA LYS A 42 4.43 8.26 -19.58
C LYS A 42 4.29 9.38 -18.54
N ALA A 43 4.44 10.64 -18.96
CA ALA A 43 4.29 11.78 -18.07
C ALA A 43 2.87 11.86 -17.46
N THR A 44 1.82 11.58 -18.26
CA THR A 44 0.44 11.54 -17.74
C THR A 44 0.21 10.39 -16.76
N LEU A 45 0.77 9.20 -17.04
CA LEU A 45 0.66 8.04 -16.16
C LEU A 45 1.40 8.27 -14.84
N GLU A 46 2.61 8.84 -14.88
CA GLU A 46 3.38 9.17 -13.69
C GLU A 46 2.67 10.22 -12.82
N ALA A 47 2.08 11.25 -13.44
CA ALA A 47 1.29 12.26 -12.74
C ALA A 47 0.06 11.66 -12.05
N GLU A 48 -0.69 10.79 -12.73
CA GLU A 48 -1.88 10.16 -12.16
C GLU A 48 -1.52 9.14 -11.06
N ILE A 49 -0.45 8.36 -11.24
CA ILE A 49 0.07 7.47 -10.19
C ILE A 49 0.47 8.28 -8.95
N ALA A 50 1.16 9.42 -9.12
CA ALA A 50 1.54 10.28 -8.01
C ALA A 50 0.31 10.83 -7.27
N ARG A 51 -0.71 11.27 -8.01
CA ARG A 51 -1.98 11.74 -7.45
C ARG A 51 -2.69 10.64 -6.65
N LEU A 52 -2.81 9.43 -7.20
CA LEU A 52 -3.45 8.31 -6.52
C LEU A 52 -2.65 7.86 -5.28
N ARG A 53 -1.32 7.91 -5.32
CA ARG A 53 -0.46 7.62 -4.16
C ARG A 53 -0.75 8.58 -3.00
N VAL A 54 -0.91 9.88 -3.26
CA VAL A 54 -1.26 10.86 -2.22
C VAL A 54 -2.59 10.50 -1.56
N VAL A 55 -3.61 10.20 -2.36
CA VAL A 55 -4.93 9.79 -1.83
C VAL A 55 -4.82 8.52 -0.99
N TYR A 56 -4.06 7.53 -1.46
CA TYR A 56 -3.83 6.29 -0.74
C TYR A 56 -3.11 6.51 0.61
N THR A 57 -2.05 7.31 0.64
CA THR A 57 -1.34 7.66 1.88
C THR A 57 -2.25 8.41 2.86
N GLN A 58 -3.09 9.34 2.38
CA GLN A 58 -4.05 10.03 3.24
C GLN A 58 -5.06 9.06 3.88
N LYS A 59 -5.50 8.03 3.15
CA LYS A 59 -6.37 6.98 3.71
C LYS A 59 -5.65 6.16 4.77
N LEU A 60 -4.41 5.73 4.48
CA LEU A 60 -3.59 5.00 5.45
C LEU A 60 -3.37 5.81 6.73
N SER A 61 -3.09 7.10 6.62
CA SER A 61 -2.92 7.99 7.78
C SER A 61 -4.20 8.07 8.62
N LYS A 62 -5.38 8.19 7.98
CA LYS A 62 -6.67 8.16 8.69
C LYS A 62 -6.94 6.81 9.37
N GLU A 63 -6.53 5.70 8.76
CA GLU A 63 -6.65 4.37 9.37
C GLU A 63 -5.68 4.22 10.56
N ALA A 64 -4.44 4.68 10.41
CA ALA A 64 -3.46 4.71 11.48
C ALA A 64 -3.97 5.50 12.69
N GLN A 65 -4.52 6.69 12.48
CA GLN A 65 -5.13 7.49 13.54
C GLN A 65 -6.26 6.76 14.27
N LYS A 66 -7.12 6.04 13.55
CA LYS A 66 -8.18 5.22 14.17
C LYS A 66 -7.62 4.09 15.03
N LEU A 67 -6.53 3.46 14.62
CA LEU A 67 -5.88 2.41 15.41
C LEU A 67 -5.17 2.97 16.64
N LEU A 68 -4.51 4.12 16.50
CA LEU A 68 -3.87 4.83 17.62
C LEU A 68 -4.88 5.30 18.67
N ALA A 69 -6.11 5.61 18.26
CA ALA A 69 -7.19 5.98 19.17
C ALA A 69 -7.76 4.81 19.99
N LEU A 70 -7.35 3.55 19.71
CA LEU A 70 -7.80 2.40 20.49
C LEU A 70 -7.07 2.34 21.84
N PRO A 71 -7.76 1.96 22.92
CA PRO A 71 -7.21 2.01 24.28
C PRO A 71 -6.14 0.95 24.56
N HIS A 72 -6.23 -0.22 23.92
CA HIS A 72 -5.30 -1.32 24.15
C HIS A 72 -4.50 -1.63 22.89
N ARG A 73 -3.18 -1.48 23.00
CA ARG A 73 -2.23 -1.82 21.96
C ARG A 73 -0.96 -2.40 22.55
N ARG A 74 -0.45 -3.48 21.94
CA ARG A 74 0.86 -4.05 22.29
C ARG A 74 1.39 -4.93 21.17
N ALA A 75 2.71 -5.18 21.20
CA ALA A 75 3.33 -6.17 20.35
C ALA A 75 2.81 -7.58 20.68
N ILE A 76 2.62 -8.38 19.63
CA ILE A 76 2.15 -9.77 19.71
C ILE A 76 3.36 -10.68 19.84
N THR A 77 3.40 -11.46 20.91
CA THR A 77 4.52 -12.36 21.21
C THR A 77 4.57 -13.53 20.24
N LYS A 78 5.75 -14.11 19.98
CA LYS A 78 5.91 -15.25 19.04
C LYS A 78 4.97 -16.44 19.34
N LYS A 79 4.68 -16.72 20.61
CA LYS A 79 3.71 -17.76 21.01
C LYS A 79 2.30 -17.41 20.52
N GLU A 80 1.89 -16.17 20.69
CA GLU A 80 0.61 -15.68 20.20
C GLU A 80 0.57 -15.56 18.68
N GLN A 81 1.71 -15.34 18.02
CA GLN A 81 1.81 -15.39 16.57
C GLN A 81 1.54 -16.81 16.04
N ALA A 82 2.03 -17.84 16.73
CA ALA A 82 1.74 -19.23 16.39
C ALA A 82 0.25 -19.56 16.58
N ASP A 83 -0.38 -19.01 17.62
CA ASP A 83 -1.79 -19.23 17.97
C ASP A 83 -2.72 -18.05 17.63
N ILE A 84 -2.45 -17.32 16.53
CA ILE A 84 -3.24 -16.13 16.14
C ILE A 84 -4.74 -16.42 16.08
N GLY A 85 -5.12 -17.61 15.62
CA GLY A 85 -6.53 -18.01 15.53
C GLY A 85 -7.21 -18.03 16.89
N LYS A 86 -6.52 -18.51 17.94
CA LYS A 86 -7.02 -18.52 19.31
C LYS A 86 -7.10 -17.09 19.86
N LEU A 87 -6.07 -16.28 19.62
CA LEU A 87 -6.04 -14.88 20.06
C LEU A 87 -7.17 -14.05 19.44
N LYS A 88 -7.39 -14.17 18.12
CA LYS A 88 -8.49 -13.48 17.41
C LYS A 88 -9.88 -13.93 17.86
N LYS A 89 -10.03 -15.19 18.30
CA LYS A 89 -11.29 -15.69 18.87
C LYS A 89 -11.53 -15.14 20.28
N ALA A 90 -10.49 -15.07 21.10
CA ALA A 90 -10.57 -14.54 22.46
C ALA A 90 -10.83 -13.02 22.47
N VAL A 91 -10.19 -12.29 21.54
CA VAL A 91 -10.22 -10.83 21.48
C VAL A 91 -11.04 -10.40 20.25
N ARG A 92 -12.34 -10.29 20.43
CA ARG A 92 -13.25 -9.92 19.34
C ARG A 92 -12.94 -8.50 18.85
N GLY A 93 -12.62 -8.37 17.56
CA GLY A 93 -12.27 -7.09 16.95
C GLY A 93 -10.79 -6.71 17.06
N LEU A 94 -9.91 -7.66 17.42
CA LEU A 94 -8.47 -7.47 17.35
C LEU A 94 -8.02 -7.16 15.92
N VAL A 95 -7.40 -6.01 15.74
CA VAL A 95 -6.72 -5.61 14.51
C VAL A 95 -5.23 -5.87 14.69
N ILE A 96 -4.62 -6.59 13.75
CA ILE A 96 -3.18 -6.90 13.78
C ILE A 96 -2.53 -6.19 12.60
N VAL A 97 -1.47 -5.43 12.89
CA VAL A 97 -0.67 -4.73 11.89
C VAL A 97 0.76 -5.25 11.93
N HIS A 98 1.28 -5.62 10.76
CA HIS A 98 2.64 -6.11 10.62
C HIS A 98 3.60 -4.95 10.25
N PRO A 99 4.83 -4.90 10.79
CA PRO A 99 5.77 -3.79 10.58
C PRO A 99 6.07 -3.51 9.10
N MET A 100 6.22 -4.57 8.30
CA MET A 100 6.51 -4.43 6.86
C MET A 100 5.33 -3.94 6.00
N THR A 101 4.10 -3.88 6.53
CA THR A 101 2.94 -3.40 5.74
C THR A 101 3.00 -1.89 5.54
N ALA A 102 2.32 -1.36 4.52
CA ALA A 102 2.28 0.08 4.27
C ALA A 102 1.80 0.87 5.51
N LEU A 103 0.77 0.36 6.18
CA LEU A 103 0.27 0.91 7.43
C LEU A 103 1.28 0.78 8.58
N GLY A 104 1.95 -0.38 8.69
CA GLY A 104 2.98 -0.60 9.71
C GLY A 104 4.18 0.32 9.56
N ARG A 105 4.61 0.59 8.33
CA ARG A 105 5.69 1.54 8.02
C ARG A 105 5.29 2.99 8.35
N GLU A 106 4.08 3.39 7.98
CA GLU A 106 3.53 4.72 8.30
C GLU A 106 3.44 4.94 9.81
N MET A 107 3.11 3.89 10.57
CA MET A 107 3.03 3.91 12.02
C MET A 107 4.38 3.64 12.73
N GLU A 108 5.46 3.50 11.97
CA GLU A 108 6.81 3.19 12.49
C GLU A 108 6.87 1.96 13.41
N LEU A 109 6.04 0.95 13.14
CA LEU A 109 6.02 -0.28 13.93
C LEU A 109 7.27 -1.11 13.64
N GLN A 110 7.96 -1.53 14.70
CA GLN A 110 9.09 -2.45 14.61
C GLN A 110 8.68 -3.92 14.70
N GLU A 111 7.61 -4.20 15.43
CA GLU A 111 7.09 -5.55 15.68
C GLU A 111 5.62 -5.65 15.29
N MET A 112 5.14 -6.89 15.10
CA MET A 112 3.74 -7.13 14.81
C MET A 112 2.90 -6.70 16.01
N THR A 113 2.06 -5.69 15.80
CA THR A 113 1.34 -5.00 16.88
C THR A 113 -0.16 -5.25 16.75
N GLY A 114 -0.79 -5.60 17.86
CA GLY A 114 -2.24 -5.73 17.97
C GLY A 114 -2.86 -4.46 18.52
N PHE A 115 -4.06 -4.14 18.04
CA PHE A 115 -4.90 -3.04 18.51
C PHE A 115 -6.31 -3.56 18.81
N SER A 116 -6.86 -3.22 19.96
CA SER A 116 -8.19 -3.66 20.38
C SER A 116 -8.89 -2.65 21.29
N LYS A 117 -10.21 -2.74 21.35
CA LYS A 117 -11.04 -2.03 22.32
C LYS A 117 -11.02 -2.69 23.70
N THR A 118 -10.73 -3.99 23.76
CA THR A 118 -10.64 -4.77 25.00
C THR A 118 -9.19 -5.10 25.29
N ALA A 119 -8.83 -5.22 26.57
CA ALA A 119 -7.50 -5.67 26.97
C ALA A 119 -7.23 -7.09 26.46
N PHE A 120 -5.98 -7.34 26.06
CA PHE A 120 -5.50 -8.64 25.63
C PHE A 120 -4.00 -8.77 25.83
#